data_AF-A0A101SJH2-F1
#
_entry.id   AF-A0A101SJH2-F1
#
_cell.length_a   1.000
_cell.length_b   1.000
_cell.length_c   1.000
_cell.angle_alpha   90.00
_cell.angle_beta   90.00
_cell.angle_gamma   90.00
#
_symmetry.space_group_name_H-M   'P 1'
#
loop_
_entity.id
_entity.type
_entity.pdbx_description
1 polymer ?
#
loop_
_entity_poly.entity_id
_entity_poly.type
_entity_poly.pdbx_seq_one_letter_code
_entity_poly.pdbx_strand_id
1 'polypeptide(L)' 'MHIDIDKDVCIGAGQCALAAPGVFTQDDDGYSTLLPGREDGAGDPMVREAARACPVGAITVTEG' A
#
# COMPACT_ATOMS: atom_id res chain seq x y z
N MET A 1 -1.61 13.13 4.52
CA MET A 1 -1.98 11.78 4.06
C MET A 1 -1.31 10.75 4.96
N HIS A 2 -2.02 9.68 5.32
CA HIS A 2 -1.48 8.55 6.05
C HIS A 2 -1.96 7.25 5.39
N ILE A 3 -1.04 6.30 5.20
CA ILE A 3 -1.31 4.99 4.61
C ILE A 3 -1.16 3.93 5.70
N ASP A 4 -2.20 3.12 5.88
CA ASP A 4 -2.22 1.98 6.79
C ASP A 4 -2.45 0.69 5.99
N ILE A 5 -1.76 -0.39 6.39
CA ILE A 5 -1.88 -1.71 5.77
C ILE A 5 -2.20 -2.73 6.87
N ASP A 6 -3.42 -3.25 6.83
CA ASP A 6 -3.86 -4.32 7.73
C ASP A 6 -3.25 -5.65 7.28
N LYS A 7 -2.25 -6.13 8.04
CA LYS A 7 -1.55 -7.39 7.74
C LYS A 7 -2.40 -8.64 8.04
N ASP A 8 -3.43 -8.54 8.88
CA ASP A 8 -4.33 -9.67 9.15
C ASP A 8 -5.30 -9.88 7.97
N VAL A 9 -5.56 -8.84 7.19
CA VAL A 9 -6.42 -8.89 5.99
C VAL A 9 -5.60 -9.06 4.71
N CYS A 10 -4.36 -8.57 4.67
CA CYS A 10 -3.51 -8.63 3.49
C CYS A 10 -3.26 -10.08 3.03
N ILE A 11 -3.54 -10.38 1.76
CA ILE A 11 -3.31 -11.71 1.15
C ILE A 11 -2.09 -11.76 0.22
N GLY A 12 -1.25 -10.72 0.21
CA GLY A 12 -0.04 -10.69 -0.61
C GLY A 12 -0.27 -10.64 -2.13
N ALA A 13 -1.39 -10.09 -2.60
CA ALA A 13 -1.77 -10.08 -4.02
C ALA A 13 -0.90 -9.16 -4.91
N GLY A 14 -0.06 -8.30 -4.33
CA GLY A 14 0.92 -7.46 -5.04
C GLY A 14 0.37 -6.28 -5.86
N GLN A 15 -0.96 -6.08 -5.91
CA GLN A 15 -1.56 -5.04 -6.76
C GLN A 15 -1.16 -3.61 -6.37
N CYS A 16 -0.93 -3.35 -5.08
CA CYS A 16 -0.45 -2.04 -4.62
C CYS A 16 0.97 -1.74 -5.09
N ALA A 17 1.88 -2.72 -5.02
CA ALA A 17 3.24 -2.60 -5.52
C ALA A 17 3.29 -2.48 -7.05
N LEU A 18 2.36 -3.13 -7.76
CA LEU A 18 2.22 -2.93 -9.21
C LEU A 18 1.72 -1.52 -9.56
N ALA A 19 0.74 -1.00 -8.83
CA ALA A 19 0.12 0.29 -9.11
C ALA A 19 1.00 1.48 -8.69
N ALA A 20 1.70 1.38 -7.57
CA ALA A 20 2.57 2.42 -7.01
C ALA A 20 3.88 1.83 -6.44
N PRO A 21 4.79 1.35 -7.31
CA PRO A 21 6.04 0.68 -6.90
C PRO A 21 7.04 1.60 -6.19
N GLY A 22 6.84 2.93 -6.26
CA GLY A 22 7.62 3.91 -5.51
C GLY A 22 7.13 4.14 -4.07
N VAL A 23 6.08 3.43 -3.64
CA VAL A 23 5.46 3.56 -2.32
C VAL A 23 5.31 2.20 -1.65
N PHE A 24 4.81 1.19 -2.37
CA PHE A 24 4.54 -0.13 -1.83
C PHE A 24 5.59 -1.15 -2.27
N THR A 25 5.86 -2.10 -1.40
CA THR A 25 6.64 -3.32 -1.65
C THR A 25 5.99 -4.49 -0.90
N GLN A 26 6.61 -5.66 -0.95
CA GLN A 26 6.28 -6.79 -0.07
C GLN A 26 7.46 -7.09 0.85
N ASP A 27 7.16 -7.57 2.06
CA ASP A 27 8.16 -8.10 2.99
C ASP A 27 8.53 -9.56 2.63
N ASP A 28 9.42 -10.16 3.43
CA ASP A 28 9.94 -11.52 3.20
C ASP A 28 8.85 -12.61 3.31
N ASP A 29 7.74 -12.32 3.99
CA ASP A 29 6.58 -13.20 4.13
C ASP A 29 5.54 -12.98 3.01
N GLY A 30 5.79 -12.04 2.10
CA GLY A 30 4.92 -11.71 0.98
C GLY A 30 3.75 -10.77 1.35
N TYR A 31 3.72 -10.21 2.56
CA TYR A 31 2.72 -9.19 2.91
C TYR A 31 3.12 -7.82 2.36
N SER A 32 2.13 -7.04 1.95
CA SER A 32 2.39 -5.67 1.50
C SER A 32 2.92 -4.81 2.65
N THR A 33 3.90 -3.96 2.34
CA THR A 33 4.47 -2.96 3.24
C THR A 33 4.80 -1.70 2.45
N LEU A 34 5.12 -0.61 3.16
CA LEU A 34 5.60 0.62 2.56
C LEU A 34 7.13 0.59 2.42
N LEU A 35 7.64 1.26 1.39
CA LEU A 35 9.06 1.59 1.32
C LEU A 35 9.42 2.55 2.47
N PRO A 36 10.64 2.45 3.03
CA PRO A 36 11.08 3.35 4.10
C PRO A 36 10.94 4.83 3.71
N GLY A 37 10.32 5.65 4.57
CA GLY A 37 10.13 7.08 4.31
C GLY A 37 8.99 7.41 3.34
N ARG A 38 8.11 6.45 3.03
CA ARG A 38 6.94 6.62 2.15
C ARG A 38 5.61 6.49 2.90
N GLU A 39 5.62 6.73 4.20
CA GLU A 39 4.45 6.62 5.08
C GLU A 39 3.32 7.59 4.71
N ASP A 40 3.67 8.69 4.03
CA ASP A 40 2.73 9.70 3.49
C ASP A 40 2.47 9.55 1.99
N GLY A 41 3.03 8.52 1.36
CA GLY A 41 2.94 8.27 -0.08
C GLY A 41 3.84 9.14 -0.96
N ALA A 42 4.63 10.05 -0.39
CA ALA A 42 5.57 10.95 -1.09
C ALA A 42 4.95 11.73 -2.27
N GLY A 43 3.66 12.04 -2.19
CA GLY A 43 2.92 12.75 -3.25
C GLY A 43 2.66 11.92 -4.52
N ASP A 44 2.87 10.60 -4.48
CA ASP A 44 2.58 9.73 -5.61
C ASP A 44 1.06 9.71 -5.89
N PRO A 45 0.61 10.12 -7.10
CA PRO A 45 -0.80 10.22 -7.42
C PRO A 45 -1.50 8.85 -7.46
N MET A 46 -0.73 7.75 -7.54
CA MET A 46 -1.25 6.39 -7.64
C MET A 46 -1.56 5.75 -6.29
N VAL A 47 -1.23 6.37 -5.14
CA VAL A 47 -1.46 5.80 -3.81
C VAL A 47 -2.92 5.40 -3.59
N ARG A 48 -3.87 6.26 -3.99
CA ARG A 48 -5.31 5.97 -3.85
C ARG A 48 -5.76 4.86 -4.80
N GLU A 49 -5.14 4.76 -5.96
CA GLU A 49 -5.45 3.68 -6.92
C GLU A 49 -4.87 2.35 -6.44
N ALA A 50 -3.66 2.35 -5.86
CA ALA A 50 -3.06 1.19 -5.23
C ALA A 50 -3.94 0.63 -4.09
N ALA A 51 -4.55 1.51 -3.29
CA ALA A 51 -5.52 1.10 -2.27
C ALA A 51 -6.79 0.49 -2.89
N ARG A 52 -7.36 1.10 -3.94
CA ARG A 52 -8.53 0.56 -4.66
C ARG A 52 -8.27 -0.76 -5.37
N ALA A 53 -7.05 -0.97 -5.84
CA ALA A 53 -6.63 -2.20 -6.51
C ALA A 53 -6.44 -3.38 -5.54
N CYS A 54 -6.42 -3.13 -4.22
CA CYS A 54 -6.35 -4.18 -3.22
C CYS A 54 -7.63 -5.05 -3.27
N PRO A 55 -7.54 -6.35 -3.63
CA PRO A 55 -8.73 -7.19 -3.82
C PRO A 55 -9.49 -7.50 -2.51
N VAL A 56 -8.83 -7.29 -1.37
CA VAL A 56 -9.37 -7.58 -0.04
C VAL A 56 -9.53 -6.32 0.82
N GLY A 57 -9.24 -5.13 0.27
CA GLY A 57 -9.40 -3.86 1.00
C GLY A 57 -8.47 -3.69 2.20
N ALA A 58 -7.28 -4.31 2.19
CA ALA A 58 -6.31 -4.24 3.30
C ALA A 58 -5.59 -2.88 3.44
N ILE A 59 -5.81 -1.93 2.53
CA ILE A 59 -5.07 -0.65 2.49
C ILE A 59 -6.03 0.50 2.72
N THR A 60 -5.77 1.30 3.75
CA THR A 60 -6.52 2.53 4.04
C THR A 60 -5.65 3.75 3.77
N VAL A 61 -6.24 4.76 3.11
CA VAL A 61 -5.60 6.06 2.86
C VAL A 61 -6.47 7.14 3.47
N THR A 62 -5.92 7.91 4.41
CA THR A 62 -6.61 9.01 5.10
C THR A 62 -5.93 10.35 4.83
N GLU A 63 -6.73 11.41 4.75
CA GLU A 63 -6.24 12.79 4.72
C GLU A 63 -6.14 13.34 6.15
N GLY A 64 -5.14 14.19 6.38
CA GLY A 64 -4.96 14.94 7.62
C GLY A 64 -5.41 16.38 7.47
#